data_AF-A0A5D0IY95-F1
#
_entry.id   AF-A0A5D0IY95-F1
#
_cell.length_a   1.000
_cell.length_b   1.000
_cell.length_c   1.000
_cell.angle_alpha   90.00
_cell.angle_beta   90.00
_cell.angle_gamma   90.00
#
_symmetry.space_group_name_H-M   'P 1'
#
loop_
_entity.id
_entity.type
_entity.pdbx_description
1 polymer ?
#
loop_
_entity_poly.entity_id
_entity_poly.type
_entity_poly.pdbx_seq_one_letter_code
_entity_poly.pdbx_strand_id
1 'polypeptide(L)'
;QAKIDAVQDIIVGVNKYTLEEEAPISTLEVDNQTVRNQQIEGLKKLKAARNTEKVKQTLLKLTEAAKTGKENLLVLAIEAARERATLGEISDALETVFGRYKAQIKSFSGVYSKEVKNNESFKKAQELADAFAEQDG
;
A
#
# COMPACT_ATOMS: atom_id res chain seq x y z
N GLN A 1 12.06 16.53 4.93
CA GLN A 1 12.60 15.92 6.16
C GLN A 1 13.79 16.72 6.67
N ALA A 2 15.00 16.59 6.10
CA ALA A 2 16.22 17.29 6.56
C ALA A 2 16.06 18.77 6.96
N LYS A 3 15.37 19.59 6.14
CA LYS A 3 15.14 21.02 6.44
C LYS A 3 14.15 21.27 7.58
N ILE A 4 13.14 20.42 7.74
CA ILE A 4 12.17 20.48 8.85
C ILE A 4 12.87 20.07 10.15
N ASP A 5 13.67 18.99 10.10
CA ASP A 5 14.41 18.47 11.26
C ASP A 5 15.52 19.43 11.71
N ALA A 6 16.13 20.14 10.75
CA ALA A 6 17.08 21.23 11.03
C ALA A 6 16.40 22.57 11.37
N VAL A 7 15.07 22.61 11.51
CA VAL A 7 14.26 23.80 11.84
C VAL A 7 14.49 24.97 10.87
N GLN A 8 14.93 24.67 9.64
CA GLN A 8 15.03 25.63 8.54
C GLN A 8 13.63 25.92 7.97
N ASP A 9 12.82 24.87 7.84
CA ASP A 9 11.40 24.97 7.48
C ASP A 9 10.56 24.84 8.77
N ILE A 10 9.88 25.92 9.16
CA ILE A 10 9.10 25.95 10.41
C ILE A 10 7.69 25.40 10.17
N ILE A 11 7.31 24.43 10.99
CA ILE A 11 5.94 23.89 11.10
C ILE A 11 5.44 24.18 12.52
N VAL A 12 4.52 25.14 12.61
CA VAL A 12 3.90 25.58 13.87
C VAL A 12 3.18 24.40 14.53
N GLY A 13 3.45 24.19 15.82
CA GLY A 13 2.86 23.08 16.58
C GLY A 13 3.60 21.74 16.43
N VAL A 14 4.62 21.66 15.56
CA VAL A 14 5.39 20.42 15.35
C VAL A 14 6.87 20.59 15.71
N ASN A 15 7.60 21.49 15.03
CA ASN A 15 9.03 21.71 15.31
C ASN A 15 9.31 23.07 15.96
N LYS A 16 8.31 23.96 16.01
CA LYS A 16 8.39 25.25 16.68
C LYS A 16 7.01 25.67 17.17
N TYR A 17 6.97 26.41 18.28
CA TYR A 17 5.72 26.87 18.90
C TYR A 17 4.80 25.68 19.25
N THR A 18 5.38 24.64 19.84
CA THR A 18 4.66 23.45 20.32
C THR A 18 3.93 23.77 21.61
N LEU A 19 2.77 23.15 21.82
CA LEU A 19 2.07 23.20 23.10
C LEU A 19 2.77 22.27 24.09
N GLU A 20 2.71 22.59 25.39
CA GLU A 20 3.22 21.69 26.44
C GLU A 20 2.36 20.43 26.56
N GLU A 21 1.05 20.56 26.32
CA GLU A 21 0.10 19.46 26.30
C GLU A 21 -0.82 19.58 25.08
N GLU A 22 -1.00 18.49 24.34
CA GLU A 22 -1.97 18.39 23.25
C GLU A 22 -3.29 17.83 23.78
N ALA A 23 -4.41 18.41 23.31
CA ALA A 23 -5.73 17.88 23.63
C ALA A 23 -5.91 16.50 22.98
N PRO A 24 -6.50 15.52 23.70
CA PRO A 24 -6.72 14.19 23.15
C PRO A 24 -7.69 14.26 21.97
N ILE A 25 -7.28 13.75 20.81
CA ILE A 25 -8.13 13.59 19.64
C ILE A 25 -8.70 12.18 19.66
N SER A 26 -10.03 12.06 19.66
CA SER A 26 -10.68 10.77 19.47
C SER A 26 -10.52 10.34 18.01
N THR A 27 -9.81 9.25 17.79
CA THR A 27 -9.70 8.61 16.47
C THR A 27 -10.79 7.55 16.32
N LEU A 28 -11.28 7.36 15.10
CA LEU A 28 -12.18 6.25 14.80
C LEU A 28 -11.35 4.99 14.59
N GLU A 29 -11.47 4.03 15.50
CA GLU A 29 -10.87 2.70 15.34
C GLU A 29 -11.81 1.79 14.55
N VAL A 30 -11.29 1.17 13.49
CA VAL A 30 -12.05 0.22 12.69
C VAL A 30 -11.77 -1.19 13.21
N ASP A 31 -12.82 -1.88 13.68
CA ASP A 31 -12.73 -3.29 14.04
C ASP A 31 -12.57 -4.17 12.79
N ASN A 32 -11.31 -4.42 12.46
CA ASN A 32 -10.92 -5.23 11.31
C ASN A 32 -11.33 -6.70 11.44
N GLN A 33 -11.47 -7.23 12.66
CA GLN A 33 -11.85 -8.64 12.83
C GLN A 33 -13.31 -8.85 12.46
N THR A 34 -14.19 -7.99 12.98
CA THR A 34 -15.61 -8.05 12.68
C THR A 34 -15.87 -7.81 11.18
N VAL A 35 -15.24 -6.78 10.60
CA VAL A 35 -15.39 -6.49 9.16
C VAL A 35 -14.91 -7.67 8.30
N ARG A 36 -13.75 -8.25 8.63
CA ARG A 36 -13.22 -9.41 7.89
C ARG A 36 -14.16 -10.61 7.95
N ASN A 37 -14.71 -10.92 9.12
CA ASN A 37 -15.62 -12.05 9.29
C ASN A 37 -16.90 -11.86 8.46
N GLN A 38 -17.50 -10.66 8.48
CA GLN A 38 -18.66 -10.33 7.66
C GLN A 38 -18.39 -10.48 6.16
N GLN A 39 -17.22 -10.04 5.68
CA GLN A 39 -16.85 -10.20 4.27
C GLN A 39 -16.66 -11.67 3.88
N ILE A 40 -16.06 -12.49 4.74
CA ILE A 40 -15.89 -13.94 4.51
C ILE A 40 -17.25 -14.62 4.40
N GLU A 41 -18.18 -14.31 5.30
CA GLU A 41 -19.54 -14.88 5.26
C GLU A 41 -20.30 -14.45 4.00
N GLY A 42 -20.19 -13.17 3.62
CA GLY A 42 -20.75 -12.65 2.38
C GLY A 42 -20.21 -13.38 1.14
N LEU A 43 -18.90 -13.59 1.08
CA LEU A 43 -18.25 -14.33 -0.01
C LEU A 43 -18.70 -15.80 -0.06
N LYS A 44 -18.84 -16.47 1.09
CA LYS A 44 -19.35 -17.85 1.14
C LYS A 44 -20.77 -17.94 0.58
N LYS A 45 -21.66 -17.04 1.00
CA LYS A 45 -23.05 -16.97 0.51
C LYS A 45 -23.10 -16.69 -1.00
N LEU A 46 -22.32 -15.72 -1.46
CA LEU A 46 -22.22 -15.36 -2.88
C LEU A 46 -21.72 -16.52 -3.73
N LYS A 47 -20.66 -17.23 -3.29
CA LYS A 47 -20.11 -18.37 -4.02
C LYS A 47 -21.03 -19.58 -4.02
N ALA A 48 -21.84 -19.78 -2.98
CA ALA A 48 -22.82 -20.86 -2.91
C ALA A 48 -24.03 -20.62 -3.83
N ALA A 49 -24.47 -19.36 -3.99
CA ALA A 49 -25.69 -19.02 -4.73
C ALA A 49 -25.48 -18.76 -6.24
N ARG A 50 -24.24 -18.59 -6.71
CA ARG A 50 -23.93 -18.22 -8.10
C ARG A 50 -23.85 -19.41 -9.04
N ASN A 51 -24.02 -19.15 -10.34
CA ASN A 51 -23.72 -20.12 -11.38
C ASN A 51 -22.20 -20.21 -11.60
N THR A 52 -21.58 -21.22 -11.01
CA THR A 52 -20.12 -21.40 -11.07
C THR A 52 -19.60 -21.63 -12.49
N GLU A 53 -20.38 -22.29 -13.35
CA GLU A 53 -19.97 -22.57 -14.72
C GLU A 53 -19.90 -21.29 -15.56
N LYS A 54 -20.93 -20.44 -15.47
CA LYS A 54 -20.94 -19.14 -16.16
C LYS A 54 -19.83 -18.20 -15.69
N VAL A 55 -19.52 -18.21 -14.39
CA VAL A 55 -18.38 -17.44 -13.85
C VAL A 55 -17.07 -17.91 -14.47
N LYS A 56 -16.84 -19.23 -14.52
CA LYS A 56 -15.62 -19.77 -15.16
C LYS A 56 -15.52 -19.35 -16.63
N GLN A 57 -16.61 -19.44 -17.38
CA GLN A 57 -16.64 -19.06 -18.80
C GLN A 57 -16.33 -17.58 -19.02
N THR A 58 -16.91 -16.68 -18.21
CA THR A 58 -16.65 -15.24 -18.32
C THR A 58 -15.22 -14.87 -17.93
N LEU A 59 -14.66 -15.50 -16.90
CA LEU A 59 -13.26 -15.30 -16.49
C LEU A 59 -12.27 -15.84 -17.54
N LEU A 60 -12.57 -16.97 -18.19
CA LEU A 60 -11.76 -17.49 -19.30
C LEU A 60 -11.75 -16.52 -20.48
N LYS A 61 -12.91 -15.99 -20.88
CA LYS A 61 -12.99 -14.96 -21.93
C LYS A 61 -12.16 -13.73 -21.58
N LEU A 62 -12.24 -13.26 -20.33
CA LEU A 62 -11.45 -12.13 -19.86
C LEU A 62 -9.94 -12.40 -19.97
N THR A 63 -9.51 -13.62 -19.65
CA THR A 63 -8.10 -14.05 -19.77
C THR A 63 -7.66 -14.08 -21.24
N GLU A 64 -8.48 -14.64 -22.14
CA GLU A 64 -8.17 -14.68 -23.58
C GLU A 64 -8.14 -13.28 -24.22
N ALA A 65 -9.05 -12.40 -23.81
CA ALA A 65 -9.04 -11.00 -24.21
C ALA A 65 -7.77 -10.27 -23.76
N ALA A 66 -7.30 -10.55 -22.54
CA ALA A 66 -6.04 -10.00 -22.04
C ALA A 66 -4.82 -10.50 -22.84
N LYS A 67 -4.82 -11.77 -23.29
CA LYS A 67 -3.75 -12.31 -24.15
C LYS A 67 -3.74 -11.69 -25.55
N THR A 68 -4.92 -11.52 -26.15
CA THR A 68 -5.03 -11.12 -27.55
C THR A 68 -5.06 -9.62 -27.76
N GLY A 69 -5.51 -8.85 -26.76
CA GLY A 69 -5.66 -7.40 -26.82
C GLY A 69 -6.75 -6.91 -27.79
N LYS A 70 -7.64 -7.80 -28.25
CA LYS A 70 -8.65 -7.49 -29.29
C LYS A 70 -10.00 -7.05 -28.75
N GLU A 71 -10.29 -7.36 -27.49
CA GLU A 71 -11.59 -7.10 -26.86
C GLU A 71 -11.46 -6.06 -25.74
N ASN A 72 -12.59 -5.45 -25.38
CA ASN A 72 -12.64 -4.48 -24.30
C ASN A 72 -12.73 -5.19 -22.94
N LEU A 73 -11.65 -5.11 -22.15
CA LEU A 73 -11.57 -5.74 -20.83
C LEU A 73 -12.63 -5.25 -19.84
N LEU A 74 -13.06 -3.98 -19.93
CA LEU A 74 -14.09 -3.45 -19.05
C LEU A 74 -15.46 -4.09 -19.34
N VAL A 75 -15.78 -4.30 -20.62
CA VAL A 75 -17.03 -4.96 -21.01
C VAL A 75 -17.08 -6.38 -20.45
N LEU A 76 -15.99 -7.13 -20.62
CA LEU A 76 -15.88 -8.50 -20.10
C LEU A 76 -15.87 -8.57 -18.57
N ALA A 77 -15.26 -7.57 -17.90
CA ALA A 77 -15.31 -7.47 -16.44
C ALA A 77 -16.73 -7.18 -15.92
N ILE A 78 -17.51 -6.36 -16.62
CA ILE A 78 -18.94 -6.13 -16.30
C ILE A 78 -19.74 -7.43 -16.45
N GLU A 79 -19.48 -8.21 -17.51
CA GLU A 79 -20.12 -9.52 -17.70
C GLU A 79 -19.78 -10.49 -16.56
N ALA A 80 -18.50 -10.60 -16.20
CA ALA A 80 -18.05 -11.44 -15.09
C ALA A 80 -18.71 -11.00 -13.75
N ALA A 81 -18.75 -9.70 -13.48
CA ALA A 81 -19.40 -9.15 -12.28
C ALA A 81 -20.90 -9.44 -12.24
N ARG A 82 -21.57 -9.40 -13.40
CA ARG A 82 -23.00 -9.75 -13.53
C ARG A 82 -23.27 -11.22 -13.18
N GLU A 83 -22.35 -12.12 -13.54
CA GLU A 83 -22.40 -13.54 -13.16
C GLU A 83 -21.90 -13.80 -11.72
N ARG A 84 -21.63 -12.75 -10.94
CA ARG A 84 -21.13 -12.82 -9.55
C ARG A 84 -19.71 -13.37 -9.43
N ALA A 85 -18.84 -13.08 -10.40
CA ALA A 85 -17.41 -13.10 -10.17
C ALA A 85 -17.01 -12.03 -9.14
N THR A 86 -16.05 -12.36 -8.28
CA THR A 86 -15.53 -11.43 -7.27
C THR A 86 -14.45 -10.53 -7.85
N LEU A 87 -14.15 -9.42 -7.17
CA LEU A 87 -13.03 -8.54 -7.55
C LEU A 87 -11.72 -9.32 -7.68
N GLY A 88 -11.41 -10.17 -6.69
CA GLY A 88 -10.21 -11.01 -6.71
C GLY A 88 -10.15 -11.92 -7.93
N GLU A 89 -11.23 -12.63 -8.25
CA GLU A 89 -11.27 -13.54 -9.41
C GLU A 89 -11.07 -12.81 -10.75
N ILE A 90 -11.63 -11.60 -10.91
CA ILE A 90 -11.44 -10.76 -12.10
C ILE A 90 -9.98 -10.30 -12.18
N SER A 91 -9.41 -9.85 -11.07
CA SER A 91 -7.99 -9.45 -11.00
C SER A 91 -7.05 -10.63 -11.29
N ASP A 92 -7.32 -11.82 -10.73
CA ASP A 92 -6.50 -13.03 -10.90
C ASP A 92 -6.52 -13.52 -12.37
N ALA A 93 -7.67 -13.41 -13.05
CA ALA A 93 -7.79 -13.73 -14.47
C ALA A 93 -6.89 -12.83 -15.35
N LEU A 94 -6.82 -11.54 -15.04
CA LEU A 94 -5.93 -10.59 -15.73
C LEU A 94 -4.46 -10.78 -15.32
N GLU A 95 -4.21 -11.07 -14.04
CA GLU A 95 -2.87 -11.35 -13.51
C GLU A 95 -2.21 -12.55 -14.18
N THR A 96 -2.99 -13.54 -14.61
CA THR A 96 -2.47 -14.70 -15.36
C THR A 96 -1.73 -14.29 -16.63
N VAL A 97 -2.08 -13.15 -17.23
CA VAL A 97 -1.45 -12.62 -18.45
C VAL A 97 -0.45 -11.51 -18.15
N PHE A 98 -0.81 -10.56 -17.28
CA PHE A 98 0.01 -9.36 -17.05
C PHE A 98 0.99 -9.50 -15.89
N GLY A 99 0.78 -10.47 -15.00
CA GLY A 99 1.47 -10.57 -13.72
C GLY A 99 1.18 -9.39 -12.79
N ARG A 100 1.96 -9.30 -11.71
CA ARG A 100 1.95 -8.16 -10.79
C ARG A 100 3.21 -7.34 -10.96
N TYR A 101 3.05 -6.03 -11.05
CA TYR A 101 4.17 -5.11 -11.08
C TYR A 101 5.02 -5.25 -9.81
N LYS A 102 6.33 -5.43 -10.00
CA LYS A 102 7.33 -5.42 -8.92
C LYS A 102 8.13 -4.13 -9.02
N ALA A 103 7.97 -3.26 -8.03
CA ALA A 103 8.72 -2.01 -7.96
C ALA A 103 10.22 -2.31 -7.75
N GLN A 104 11.06 -1.64 -8.52
CA GLN A 104 12.49 -1.61 -8.27
C GLN A 104 12.78 -0.55 -7.22
N ILE A 105 13.27 -0.97 -6.05
CA ILE A 105 13.67 -0.04 -5.00
C ILE A 105 14.96 0.65 -5.45
N LYS A 106 14.90 1.98 -5.59
CA LYS A 106 16.07 2.83 -5.80
C LYS A 106 16.20 3.73 -4.59
N SER A 107 17.30 3.56 -3.86
CA SER A 107 17.62 4.39 -2.70
C SER A 107 18.64 5.45 -3.11
N PHE A 108 18.41 6.69 -2.66
CA PHE A 108 19.33 7.79 -2.87
C PHE A 108 20.15 7.99 -1.59
N SER A 109 21.48 7.96 -1.71
CA SER A 109 22.40 8.22 -0.60
C SER A 109 22.87 9.69 -0.62
N GLY A 110 23.18 10.24 0.56
CA GLY A 110 23.80 11.56 0.72
C GLY A 110 22.88 12.78 0.58
N VAL A 111 21.62 12.61 0.16
CA VAL A 111 20.67 13.73 0.00
C VAL A 111 20.29 14.32 1.36
N TYR A 112 20.03 13.47 2.35
CA TYR A 112 19.64 13.90 3.69
C TYR A 112 20.80 14.60 4.42
N SER A 113 21.99 13.98 4.46
CA SER A 113 23.16 14.54 5.13
C SER A 113 23.61 15.87 4.55
N LYS A 114 23.53 16.04 3.21
CA LYS A 114 23.85 17.30 2.54
C LYS A 114 22.97 18.48 3.03
N GLU A 115 21.70 18.21 3.32
CA GLU A 115 20.76 19.27 3.73
C GLU A 115 20.72 19.52 5.24
N VAL A 116 21.05 18.52 6.06
CA VAL A 116 21.09 18.66 7.53
C VAL A 116 22.31 19.46 8.01
N LYS A 117 23.40 19.54 7.23
CA LYS A 117 24.63 20.30 7.55
C LYS A 117 25.16 20.01 8.98
N ASN A 118 25.71 21.03 9.66
CA ASN A 118 26.33 20.99 11.00
C ASN A 118 25.33 20.81 12.17
N ASN A 119 24.25 20.06 11.98
CA ASN A 119 23.34 19.77 13.08
C ASN A 119 24.07 18.92 14.14
N GLU A 120 24.15 19.43 15.36
CA GLU A 120 24.84 18.78 16.48
C GLU A 120 24.23 17.42 16.83
N SER A 121 22.91 17.26 16.68
CA SER A 121 22.25 15.96 16.89
C SER A 121 22.66 14.93 15.83
N PHE A 122 22.86 15.39 14.58
CA PHE A 122 23.28 14.53 13.48
C PHE A 122 24.73 14.07 13.64
N LYS A 123 25.65 14.96 14.04
CA LYS A 123 27.04 14.60 14.36
C LYS A 123 27.13 13.59 15.50
N LYS A 124 26.39 13.84 16.59
CA LYS A 124 26.35 12.94 17.73
C LYS A 124 25.81 11.55 17.36
N ALA A 125 24.79 11.49 16.50
CA ALA A 125 24.27 10.21 16.00
C ALA A 125 25.31 9.47 15.14
N GLN A 126 26.10 10.20 14.35
CA GLN A 126 27.19 9.61 13.57
C GLN A 126 28.30 9.04 14.47
N GLU A 127 28.76 9.81 15.46
CA GLU A 127 29.78 9.36 16.43
C GLU A 127 29.34 8.10 17.20
N LEU A 128 28.06 8.03 17.60
CA LEU A 128 27.50 6.85 18.26
C LEU A 128 27.44 5.63 17.34
N ALA A 129 27.11 5.83 16.06
CA ALA A 129 27.10 4.75 15.07
C ALA A 129 28.52 4.22 14.80
N ASP A 130 29.50 5.12 14.74
CA ASP A 130 30.92 4.77 14.58
C ASP A 130 31.42 3.99 15.80
N ALA A 131 31.12 4.46 17.02
CA ALA A 131 31.48 3.77 18.26
C ALA A 131 30.82 2.38 18.38
N PHE A 132 29.57 2.24 17.93
CA PHE A 132 28.89 0.94 17.88
C PHE A 132 29.58 -0.02 16.90
N ALA A 133 29.95 0.47 15.71
CA ALA A 133 30.66 -0.33 14.71
C ALA A 133 32.03 -0.80 15.20
N GLU A 134 32.72 -0.03 16.04
CA GLU A 134 33.99 -0.45 16.67
C GLU A 134 33.82 -1.48 17.78
N GLN A 135 32.67 -1.53 18.45
CA GLN A 135 32.41 -2.45 19.56
C GLN A 135 31.83 -3.80 19.13
N ASP A 136 30.96 -3.81 18.12
CA ASP A 136 30.22 -4.99 17.66
C ASP A 136 30.61 -5.47 16.25
N GLY A 137 31.60 -4.83 15.61
CA GLY A 137 32.09 -5.11 14.26
C GLY A 137 33.29 -6.04 14.15
#